data_AF-A0A818J8N8-F1
#
_entry.id   AF-A0A818J8N8-F1
#
_cell.length_a   1.000
_cell.length_b   1.000
_cell.length_c   1.000
_cell.angle_alpha   90.00
_cell.angle_beta   90.00
_cell.angle_gamma   90.00
#
_symmetry.space_group_name_H-M   'P 1'
#
loop_
_entity.id
_entity.type
_entity.pdbx_description
1 polymer ?
#
loop_
_entity_poly.entity_id
_entity_poly.type
_entity_poly.pdbx_seq_one_letter_code
_entity_poly.pdbx_strand_id
1 'polypeptide(L)'
;TWRQQEMAMTFIFFLLQNRIPIPSSCIRTFVDFLIHDDIVLRKIAEKGIATFCRIQKPPRIYLEKTLDEILQRPVNVDQCHPGDRDDNLW
;
A
#
# COMPACT_ATOMS: atom_id res chain seq x y z
N THR A 1 30.00 12.20 2.25
CA THR A 1 30.00 12.02 3.72
C THR A 1 28.66 11.45 4.17
N TRP A 2 28.57 10.84 5.36
CA TRP A 2 27.33 10.25 5.89
C TRP A 2 26.15 11.25 5.86
N ARG A 3 26.41 12.51 6.23
CA ARG A 3 25.40 13.57 6.24
C ARG A 3 24.85 13.89 4.85
N GLN A 4 25.70 13.84 3.81
CA GLN A 4 25.27 14.04 2.43
C GLN A 4 24.40 12.87 1.95
N GLN A 5 24.69 11.64 2.37
CA GLN A 5 23.89 10.46 2.03
C GLN A 5 22.50 10.55 2.67
N GLU A 6 22.41 10.95 3.94
CA GLU A 6 21.11 11.17 4.60
C GLU A 6 20.26 12.21 3.87
N MET A 7 20.87 13.36 3.52
CA MET A 7 20.18 14.41 2.77
C MET A 7 19.74 13.90 1.39
N ALA A 8 20.64 13.27 0.64
CA ALA A 8 20.36 12.75 -0.69
C ALA A 8 19.22 11.72 -0.66
N MET A 9 19.28 10.75 0.24
CA MET A 9 18.23 9.73 0.38
C MET A 9 16.87 10.35 0.75
N THR A 10 16.88 11.38 1.61
CA THR A 10 15.66 12.11 1.97
C THR A 10 15.09 12.86 0.76
N PHE A 11 15.93 13.53 -0.03
CA PHE A 11 15.49 14.21 -1.25
C PHE A 11 14.93 13.23 -2.28
N ILE A 12 15.63 12.11 -2.53
CA ILE A 12 15.15 11.09 -3.46
C ILE A 12 13.82 10.51 -2.98
N PHE A 13 13.66 10.29 -1.67
CA PHE A 13 12.40 9.83 -1.09
C PHE A 13 11.24 10.81 -1.37
N PHE A 14 11.46 12.12 -1.30
CA PHE A 14 10.43 13.12 -1.64
C PHE A 14 10.07 13.17 -3.13
N LEU A 15 10.97 12.72 -4.00
CA LEU A 15 10.71 12.65 -5.44
C LEU A 15 9.88 11.42 -5.85
N LEU A 16 9.58 10.51 -4.92
CA LEU A 16 8.75 9.34 -5.20
C LEU A 16 7.30 9.75 -5.44
N GLN A 17 6.86 9.66 -6.69
CA GLN A 17 5.50 10.04 -7.11
C GLN A 17 4.77 8.87 -7.77
N ASN A 18 3.47 8.77 -7.53
CA ASN A 18 2.65 7.69 -8.12
C ASN A 18 2.46 7.80 -9.65
N ARG A 19 2.65 9.00 -10.22
CA ARG A 19 2.34 9.30 -11.63
C ARG A 19 3.53 9.09 -12.57
N ILE A 20 4.74 9.00 -12.03
CA ILE A 20 5.98 8.94 -12.81
C ILE A 20 6.61 7.56 -12.60
N PRO A 21 6.99 6.85 -13.68
CA PRO A 21 7.69 5.59 -13.54
C PRO A 21 9.02 5.81 -12.80
N ILE A 22 9.21 5.06 -11.73
CA ILE A 22 10.38 5.18 -10.86
C ILE A 22 11.54 4.41 -11.52
N PRO A 23 12.73 5.01 -11.68
CA PRO A 23 13.88 4.31 -12.23
C PRO A 23 14.27 3.10 -11.38
N SER A 24 14.54 1.96 -12.02
CA SER A 24 14.98 0.74 -11.32
C SER A 24 16.28 0.93 -10.55
N SER A 25 17.14 1.86 -10.97
CA SER A 25 18.34 2.27 -10.24
C SER A 25 18.00 2.85 -8.86
N CYS A 26 16.97 3.69 -8.78
CA CYS A 26 16.50 4.26 -7.51
C CYS A 26 16.01 3.15 -6.57
N ILE A 27 15.21 2.21 -7.09
CA ILE A 27 14.72 1.07 -6.30
C ILE A 27 15.90 0.26 -5.74
N ARG A 28 16.90 -0.06 -6.57
CA ARG A 28 18.11 -0.79 -6.15
C ARG A 28 18.85 -0.03 -5.04
N THR A 29 19.03 1.28 -5.18
CA THR A 29 19.66 2.10 -4.14
C THR A 29 18.93 1.96 -2.81
N PHE A 30 17.60 2.10 -2.77
CA PHE A 30 16.85 1.91 -1.53
C PHE A 30 16.98 0.49 -0.95
N VAL A 31 17.04 -0.54 -1.80
CA VAL A 31 17.28 -1.93 -1.35
C VAL A 31 18.67 -2.06 -0.72
N ASP A 32 19.70 -1.51 -1.35
CA ASP A 32 21.07 -1.55 -0.83
C ASP A 32 21.18 -0.84 0.53
N PHE A 33 20.44 0.26 0.73
CA PHE A 33 20.41 0.98 2.00
C PHE A 33 19.62 0.29 3.12
N LEU A 34 18.89 -0.80 2.86
CA LEU A 34 18.20 -1.56 3.91
C LEU A 34 19.17 -2.24 4.89
N ILE A 35 20.35 -2.63 4.41
CA ILE A 35 21.38 -3.30 5.20
C ILE A 35 22.49 -2.33 5.64
N HIS A 36 22.30 -1.03 5.43
CA HIS A 36 23.30 -0.01 5.75
C HIS A 36 23.56 0.05 7.27
N ASP A 37 24.80 0.35 7.68
CA ASP A 37 25.18 0.36 9.11
C ASP A 37 24.42 1.42 9.92
N ASP A 38 24.18 2.57 9.28
CA ASP A 38 23.42 3.69 9.86
C ASP A 38 21.91 3.41 9.94
N ILE A 39 21.36 3.45 11.15
CA ILE A 39 19.94 3.25 11.44
C ILE A 39 19.02 4.30 10.80
N VAL A 40 19.48 5.54 10.64
CA VAL A 40 18.69 6.62 10.03
C VAL A 40 18.47 6.32 8.56
N LEU A 41 19.53 5.92 7.85
CA LEU A 41 19.46 5.54 6.45
C LEU A 41 18.58 4.29 6.24
N ARG A 42 18.69 3.28 7.12
CA ARG A 42 17.80 2.11 7.06
C ARG A 42 16.32 2.47 7.20
N LYS A 43 15.98 3.39 8.11
CA LYS A 43 14.59 3.86 8.29
C LYS A 43 14.06 4.61 7.07
N ILE A 44 14.91 5.39 6.41
CA ILE A 44 14.54 6.07 5.16
C ILE A 44 14.35 5.04 4.05
N ALA A 45 15.27 4.06 3.96
CA ALA A 45 15.21 2.97 3.01
C ALA A 45 13.90 2.17 3.12
N GLU A 46 13.56 1.74 4.34
CA GLU A 46 12.34 1.01 4.66
C GLU A 46 11.07 1.75 4.20
N LYS A 47 10.98 3.05 4.53
CA LYS A 47 9.85 3.90 4.09
C LYS A 47 9.77 4.01 2.57
N GLY A 48 10.91 4.12 1.90
CA GLY A 48 10.99 4.16 0.45
C GLY A 48 10.48 2.88 -0.20
N ILE A 49 10.92 1.71 0.29
CA ILE A 49 10.46 0.40 -0.19
C ILE A 49 8.95 0.24 0.02
N ALA A 50 8.44 0.56 1.21
CA ALA A 50 7.00 0.53 1.47
C ALA A 50 6.20 1.43 0.49
N THR A 51 6.76 2.61 0.19
CA THR A 51 6.18 3.54 -0.78
C THR A 51 6.20 2.96 -2.20
N PHE A 52 7.27 2.29 -2.62
CA PHE A 52 7.33 1.61 -3.92
C PHE A 52 6.28 0.51 -4.03
N CYS A 53 6.16 -0.36 -3.03
CA CYS A 53 5.16 -1.41 -3.02
C CYS A 53 3.74 -0.84 -3.12
N ARG A 54 3.47 0.30 -2.47
CA ARG A 54 2.18 0.99 -2.57
C ARG A 54 1.94 1.56 -3.97
N ILE A 55 2.95 2.19 -4.58
CA ILE A 55 2.86 2.76 -5.93
C ILE A 55 2.63 1.67 -6.97
N GLN A 56 3.34 0.56 -6.84
CA GLN A 56 3.27 -0.57 -7.77
C GLN A 56 2.12 -1.53 -7.46
N LYS A 57 1.30 -1.25 -6.43
CA LYS A 57 0.15 -2.09 -6.08
C LYS A 57 -0.82 -2.11 -7.27
N PRO A 58 -1.10 -3.28 -7.87
CA PRO A 58 -2.07 -3.37 -8.95
C PRO A 58 -3.45 -2.86 -8.50
N PRO A 59 -4.23 -2.23 -9.40
CA PRO A 59 -5.58 -1.80 -9.07
C PRO A 59 -6.42 -3.01 -8.65
N ARG A 60 -7.12 -2.89 -7.52
CA ARG A 60 -8.04 -3.94 -7.06
C ARG A 60 -9.30 -3.87 -7.91
N ILE A 61 -9.66 -4.99 -8.52
CA ILE A 61 -10.92 -5.14 -9.22
C ILE A 61 -11.98 -5.50 -8.17
N TYR A 62 -13.01 -4.67 -8.08
CA TYR A 62 -14.19 -4.95 -7.25
C TYR A 62 -15.26 -5.59 -8.13
N LEU A 63 -15.84 -6.67 -7.63
CA LEU A 63 -17.04 -7.27 -8.21
C LEU A 63 -18.19 -6.84 -7.31
N GLU A 64 -19.07 -6.01 -7.85
CA GLU A 64 -20.34 -5.71 -7.18
C GLU A 64 -21.17 -6.99 -7.20
N LYS A 65 -21.59 -7.41 -6.01
CA LYS A 65 -22.52 -8.52 -5.83
C LYS A 65 -23.65 -8.04 -4.94
N THR A 66 -24.87 -8.43 -5.29
CA THR A 66 -26.01 -8.21 -4.42
C THR A 66 -26.01 -9.23 -3.28
N LEU A 67 -26.65 -8.90 -2.15
CA LEU A 67 -26.82 -9.87 -1.06
C LEU A 67 -27.61 -11.10 -1.52
N ASP A 68 -28.57 -10.93 -2.41
CA ASP A 68 -29.35 -12.02 -2.99
C ASP A 68 -28.48 -13.00 -3.78
N GLU A 69 -27.49 -12.50 -4.53
CA GLU A 69 -26.51 -13.32 -5.26
C GLU A 69 -25.56 -14.07 -4.32
N ILE A 70 -25.21 -13.48 -3.18
CA ILE A 70 -24.32 -14.10 -2.18
C ILE A 70 -25.06 -15.18 -1.41
N LEU A 71 -26.30 -14.90 -0.99
CA LEU A 71 -27.11 -15.78 -0.12
C LEU A 71 -28.00 -16.76 -0.90
N GLN A 72 -28.09 -16.61 -2.23
CA GLN A 72 -28.94 -17.39 -3.12
C GLN A 72 -30.43 -17.40 -2.70
N ARG A 73 -30.90 -16.31 -2.08
CA ARG A 73 -32.28 -16.13 -1.62
C ARG A 73 -32.61 -14.62 -1.56
N PRO A 74 -33.88 -14.23 -1.68
CA PRO A 74 -34.27 -12.82 -1.56
C PRO A 74 -34.07 -12.32 -0.12
N VAL A 75 -33.39 -11.19 0.04
CA VAL A 75 -33.23 -10.48 1.30
C VAL A 75 -34.35 -9.44 1.45
N ASN A 76 -35.03 -9.47 2.59
CA ASN A 76 -36.04 -8.46 2.91
C ASN A 76 -35.34 -7.20 3.44
N VAL A 77 -35.36 -6.14 2.63
CA VAL A 77 -34.62 -4.88 2.90
C VAL A 77 -35.49 -3.83 3.59
N ASP A 78 -36.77 -4.11 3.83
CA ASP A 78 -37.75 -3.10 4.27
C ASP A 78 -37.50 -2.60 5.70
N GLN A 79 -36.66 -3.28 6.49
CA GLN A 79 -36.22 -2.81 7.80
C GLN A 79 -34.73 -3.10 8.05
N CYS A 80 -33.93 -2.03 8.07
CA CYS A 80 -32.51 -2.11 8.43
C CYS A 80 -32.36 -2.21 9.95
N HIS A 81 -32.12 -3.42 10.45
CA HIS A 81 -31.83 -3.66 11.88
C HIS A 81 -30.33 -3.88 12.09
N PRO A 82 -29.68 -3.25 13.08
CA PRO A 82 -28.30 -3.58 13.43
C PRO A 82 -28.23 -4.94 14.16
N GLY A 83 -27.05 -5.58 14.13
CA GLY A 83 -26.78 -6.83 14.87
C GLY A 83 -26.67 -8.06 13.97
N ASP A 84 -26.70 -9.23 14.59
CA ASP A 84 -26.62 -10.52 13.90
C ASP A 84 -27.95 -10.81 13.20
N ARG A 85 -27.91 -10.83 11.87
CA ARG A 85 -29.04 -11.04 10.97
C ARG A 85 -28.72 -12.21 10.07
N ASP A 86 -29.75 -12.91 9.60
CA ASP A 86 -29.55 -14.08 8.73
C ASP A 86 -28.72 -13.77 7.46
N ASP A 87 -28.61 -12.50 7.05
CA ASP A 87 -27.85 -12.02 5.89
C ASP A 87 -26.38 -11.65 6.18
N ASN A 88 -25.94 -11.61 7.45
CA ASN A 88 -24.57 -11.25 7.87
C ASN A 88 -23.86 -12.29 8.77
N LEU A 89 -24.41 -13.50 8.90
CA LEU A 89 -23.84 -14.62 9.68
C LEU A 89 -22.66 -15.35 8.99
N TRP A 90 -22.18 -14.87 7.84
CA TRP A 90 -21.16 -15.52 7.01
C TRP A 90 -19.71 -15.18 7.40
#